data_AF-A0A2N5ZUL7-F1
#
_entry.id   AF-A0A2N5ZUL7-F1
#
_cell.length_a   1.000
_cell.length_b   1.000
_cell.length_c   1.000
_cell.angle_alpha   90.00
_cell.angle_beta   90.00
_cell.angle_gamma   90.00
#
_symmetry.space_group_name_H-M   'P 1'
#
loop_
_entity.id
_entity.type
_entity.pdbx_description
1 polymer ?
#
loop_
_entity_poly.entity_id
_entity_poly.type
_entity_poly.pdbx_seq_one_letter_code
_entity_poly.pdbx_strand_id
1 'polypeptide(L)'
;TNEKIRESFFESLKHEENREKEPWVIDALYYFHHPLRNSETIKFIRPSLDLLKEIQTTGDIFFPKRWLDATFYVHNSIDAVLEINLFLNENPEYPENLKNKIIQSTDLVFRASIINKK
;
A
#
# COMPACT_ATOMS: atom_id res chain seq x y z
N THR A 1 12.45 0.69 -20.55
CA THR A 1 12.50 -0.38 -19.52
C THR A 1 11.11 -0.65 -19.00
N ASN A 2 10.82 -1.89 -18.60
CA ASN A 2 9.54 -2.29 -18.00
C ASN A 2 9.23 -1.51 -16.70
N GLU A 3 10.25 -1.03 -15.97
CA GLU A 3 10.08 -0.22 -14.75
C GLU A 3 9.29 1.08 -14.97
N LYS A 4 9.66 1.89 -15.96
CA LYS A 4 8.93 3.14 -16.27
C LYS A 4 7.46 2.90 -16.59
N ILE A 5 7.13 1.78 -17.24
CA ILE A 5 5.74 1.41 -17.54
C ILE A 5 4.98 1.13 -16.24
N ARG A 6 5.60 0.44 -15.27
CA ARG A 6 5.00 0.17 -13.96
C ARG A 6 4.83 1.45 -13.14
N GLU A 7 5.84 2.31 -13.14
CA GLU A 7 5.76 3.64 -12.51
C GLU A 7 4.59 4.43 -13.11
N SER A 8 4.51 4.55 -14.44
CA SER A 8 3.39 5.22 -15.10
C SER A 8 2.04 4.57 -14.78
N PHE A 9 1.98 3.25 -14.65
CA PHE A 9 0.77 2.55 -14.21
C PHE A 9 0.37 2.98 -12.79
N PHE A 10 1.29 2.94 -11.82
CA PHE A 10 0.97 3.37 -10.46
C PHE A 10 0.58 4.85 -10.41
N GLU A 11 1.30 5.72 -11.12
CA GLU A 11 0.95 7.15 -11.22
C GLU A 11 -0.45 7.35 -11.80
N SER A 12 -0.87 6.52 -12.77
CA SER A 12 -2.23 6.58 -13.29
C SER A 12 -3.29 6.29 -12.21
N LEU A 13 -2.98 5.43 -11.23
CA LEU A 13 -3.87 5.12 -10.11
C LEU A 13 -4.02 6.29 -9.14
N LYS A 14 -3.27 7.40 -9.25
CA LYS A 14 -3.51 8.61 -8.45
C LYS A 14 -4.75 9.36 -8.90
N HIS A 15 -5.19 9.16 -10.14
CA HIS A 15 -6.43 9.70 -10.67
C HIS A 15 -7.62 8.84 -10.24
N GLU A 16 -8.64 9.46 -9.64
CA GLU A 16 -9.83 8.79 -9.11
C GLU A 16 -10.56 7.95 -10.16
N GLU A 17 -10.69 8.47 -11.39
CA GLU A 17 -11.35 7.80 -12.50
C GLU A 17 -10.71 6.45 -12.84
N ASN A 18 -9.41 6.31 -12.60
CA ASN A 18 -8.67 5.06 -12.83
C ASN A 18 -8.86 4.06 -11.69
N ARG A 19 -9.58 4.44 -10.62
CA ARG A 19 -9.93 3.58 -9.49
C ARG A 19 -11.41 3.18 -9.45
N GLU A 20 -12.23 3.61 -10.41
CA GLU A 20 -13.68 3.36 -10.44
C GLU A 20 -14.02 1.85 -10.43
N LYS A 21 -13.24 1.02 -11.14
CA LYS A 21 -13.41 -0.44 -11.15
C LYS A 21 -12.53 -1.08 -10.09
N GLU A 22 -12.88 -0.88 -8.83
CA GLU A 22 -12.07 -1.29 -7.67
C GLU A 22 -11.57 -2.75 -7.72
N PRO A 23 -12.36 -3.78 -8.10
CA PRO A 23 -11.83 -5.14 -8.18
C PRO A 23 -10.63 -5.27 -9.11
N TRP A 24 -10.65 -4.57 -10.25
CA TRP A 24 -9.55 -4.60 -11.22
C TRP A 24 -8.32 -3.86 -10.71
N VAL A 25 -8.54 -2.77 -9.95
CA VAL A 25 -7.47 -2.00 -9.32
C VAL A 25 -6.76 -2.86 -8.28
N ILE A 26 -7.53 -3.58 -7.45
CA ILE A 26 -6.98 -4.46 -6.42
C ILE A 26 -6.16 -5.60 -7.05
N ASP A 27 -6.69 -6.26 -8.09
CA ASP A 27 -5.95 -7.32 -8.78
C ASP A 27 -4.67 -6.77 -9.43
N ALA A 28 -4.75 -5.61 -10.08
CA ALA A 28 -3.59 -4.97 -10.70
C ALA A 28 -2.55 -4.53 -9.66
N LEU A 29 -2.98 -4.02 -8.50
CA LEU A 29 -2.10 -3.63 -7.40
C LEU A 29 -1.41 -4.85 -6.77
N TYR A 30 -2.12 -5.98 -6.67
CA TYR A 30 -1.54 -7.25 -6.23
C TYR A 30 -0.41 -7.71 -7.17
N TYR A 31 -0.63 -7.67 -8.48
CA TYR A 31 0.42 -7.99 -9.46
C TYR A 31 1.54 -6.95 -9.52
N PHE A 32 1.22 -5.69 -9.21
CA PHE A 32 2.21 -4.64 -9.12
C PHE A 32 3.19 -4.91 -7.97
N HIS A 33 2.69 -5.24 -6.78
CA HIS A 33 3.46 -5.64 -5.60
C HIS A 33 3.91 -7.11 -5.62
N HIS A 34 4.22 -7.68 -6.79
CA HIS A 34 4.59 -9.09 -6.88
C HIS A 34 5.84 -9.46 -6.05
N PRO A 35 5.93 -10.66 -5.42
CA PRO A 35 7.05 -11.04 -4.55
C PRO A 35 8.44 -10.90 -5.20
N LEU A 36 8.55 -11.22 -6.49
CA LEU A 36 9.79 -11.09 -7.28
C LEU A 36 10.29 -9.64 -7.44
N ARG A 37 9.48 -8.65 -7.07
CA ARG A 37 9.74 -7.21 -7.22
C ARG A 37 9.54 -6.46 -5.91
N ASN A 38 9.46 -7.19 -4.79
CA ASN A 38 9.17 -6.65 -3.47
C ASN A 38 10.05 -5.42 -3.19
N SER A 39 11.38 -5.55 -3.33
CA SER A 39 12.34 -4.46 -3.12
C SER A 39 12.10 -3.22 -4.01
N GLU A 40 11.79 -3.42 -5.31
CA GLU A 40 11.48 -2.31 -6.23
C GLU A 40 10.18 -1.59 -5.85
N THR A 41 9.24 -2.30 -5.21
CA THR A 41 7.90 -1.78 -4.93
C THR A 41 7.76 -1.13 -3.55
N ILE A 42 8.79 -1.21 -2.69
CA ILE A 42 8.82 -0.54 -1.37
C ILE A 42 8.59 0.97 -1.50
N LYS A 43 9.18 1.60 -2.53
CA LYS A 43 9.02 3.04 -2.81
C LYS A 43 7.58 3.48 -3.06
N PHE A 44 6.65 2.55 -3.30
CA PHE A 44 5.23 2.83 -3.49
C PHE A 44 4.38 2.63 -2.23
N ILE A 45 4.95 2.19 -1.11
CA ILE A 45 4.25 2.11 0.17
C ILE A 45 3.74 3.50 0.58
N ARG A 46 4.63 4.50 0.61
CA ARG A 46 4.25 5.86 1.00
C ARG A 46 3.18 6.46 0.06
N PRO A 47 3.34 6.47 -1.27
CA PRO A 47 2.28 6.88 -2.19
C PRO A 47 0.94 6.14 -1.99
N SER A 48 0.97 4.84 -1.67
CA SER A 48 -0.24 4.06 -1.42
C SER A 48 -0.96 4.48 -0.13
N LEU A 49 -0.21 4.87 0.89
CA LEU A 49 -0.75 5.41 2.15
C LEU A 49 -1.30 6.83 1.97
N ASP A 50 -0.63 7.66 1.17
CA ASP A 50 -1.06 9.05 0.90
C ASP A 50 -2.43 9.11 0.19
N LEU A 51 -2.74 8.14 -0.68
CA LEU A 51 -4.04 8.03 -1.37
C LEU A 51 -5.19 7.54 -0.48
N LEU A 52 -4.91 7.00 0.70
CA LEU A 52 -5.88 6.22 1.47
C LEU A 52 -7.09 7.05 1.95
N LYS A 53 -6.89 8.34 2.28
CA LYS A 53 -7.99 9.24 2.64
C LYS A 53 -8.94 9.49 1.46
N GLU A 54 -8.39 9.75 0.29
CA GLU A 54 -9.17 9.96 -0.94
C GLU A 54 -9.93 8.68 -1.31
N ILE A 55 -9.25 7.53 -1.29
CA ILE A 55 -9.85 6.21 -1.51
C ILE A 55 -11.03 5.95 -0.57
N GLN A 56 -10.93 6.34 0.70
CA GLN A 56 -12.05 6.22 1.64
C GLN A 56 -13.24 7.10 1.27
N THR A 57 -13.02 8.29 0.72
CA THR A 57 -14.09 9.21 0.38
C THR A 57 -14.77 8.90 -0.96
N THR A 58 -14.04 8.29 -1.90
CA THR A 58 -14.50 8.07 -3.27
C THR A 58 -14.94 6.63 -3.55
N GLY A 59 -14.48 5.68 -2.74
CA GLY A 59 -14.71 4.25 -2.95
C GLY A 59 -15.74 3.62 -2.02
N ASP A 60 -15.96 2.32 -2.23
CA ASP A 60 -16.71 1.47 -1.33
C ASP A 60 -16.02 1.38 0.05
N ILE A 61 -16.82 1.14 1.08
CA ILE A 61 -16.37 1.06 2.48
C ILE A 61 -15.27 0.01 2.71
N PHE A 62 -15.20 -1.03 1.87
CA PHE A 62 -14.19 -2.08 1.92
C PHE A 62 -12.94 -1.75 1.11
N PHE A 63 -12.99 -0.80 0.18
CA PHE A 63 -11.89 -0.51 -0.74
C PHE A 63 -10.60 -0.09 -0.03
N PRO A 64 -10.59 0.80 0.98
CA PRO A 64 -9.37 1.16 1.70
C PRO A 64 -8.64 -0.05 2.30
N LYS A 65 -9.38 -1.02 2.84
CA LYS A 65 -8.81 -2.23 3.44
C LYS A 65 -8.18 -3.13 2.38
N ARG A 66 -8.88 -3.34 1.25
CA ARG A 66 -8.39 -4.18 0.15
C ARG A 66 -7.17 -3.56 -0.54
N TRP A 67 -7.17 -2.23 -0.68
CA TRP A 67 -6.03 -1.46 -1.21
C TRP A 67 -4.78 -1.69 -0.36
N LEU A 68 -4.90 -1.55 0.97
CA LEU A 68 -3.79 -1.79 1.89
C LEU A 68 -3.35 -3.25 1.87
N ASP A 69 -4.28 -4.21 1.88
CA ASP A 69 -3.93 -5.64 1.83
C ASP A 69 -3.15 -5.97 0.54
N ALA A 70 -3.60 -5.48 -0.62
CA ALA A 70 -2.89 -5.67 -1.89
C ALA A 70 -1.54 -4.94 -1.95
N THR A 71 -1.39 -3.83 -1.23
CA THR A 71 -0.11 -3.12 -1.09
C THR A 71 0.88 -3.93 -0.24
N PHE A 72 0.42 -4.48 0.88
CA PHE A 72 1.30 -5.00 1.94
C PHE A 72 1.56 -6.49 1.92
N TYR A 73 0.78 -7.30 1.20
CA TYR A 73 0.81 -8.76 1.36
C TYR A 73 2.19 -9.42 1.14
N VAL A 74 3.07 -8.82 0.32
CA VAL A 74 4.42 -9.36 0.07
C VAL A 74 5.50 -8.78 0.97
N HIS A 75 5.26 -7.60 1.54
CA HIS A 75 6.31 -6.83 2.18
C HIS A 75 6.69 -7.49 3.50
N ASN A 76 7.99 -7.61 3.73
CA ASN A 76 8.53 -8.27 4.92
C ASN A 76 9.91 -7.73 5.31
N SER A 77 10.33 -6.61 4.73
CA SER A 77 11.63 -6.00 4.99
C SER A 77 11.54 -4.95 6.11
N ILE A 78 12.69 -4.64 6.70
CA ILE A 78 12.81 -3.53 7.67
C ILE A 78 12.51 -2.19 6.99
N ASP A 79 12.88 -2.02 5.73
CA ASP A 79 12.61 -0.79 4.97
C ASP A 79 11.10 -0.53 4.80
N ALA A 80 10.32 -1.58 4.52
CA ALA A 80 8.87 -1.46 4.46
C ALA A 80 8.27 -1.05 5.82
N VAL A 81 8.78 -1.64 6.91
CA VAL A 81 8.39 -1.27 8.28
C VAL A 81 8.74 0.18 8.60
N LEU A 82 9.89 0.66 8.14
CA LEU A 82 10.33 2.04 8.31
C LEU A 82 9.37 3.01 7.61
N GLU A 83 9.03 2.77 6.35
CA GLU A 83 8.08 3.61 5.58
C GLU A 83 6.71 3.71 6.27
N ILE A 84 6.19 2.59 6.77
CA ILE A 84 4.91 2.55 7.51
C ILE A 84 4.99 3.39 8.78
N ASN A 85 6.04 3.21 9.58
CA ASN A 85 6.18 3.93 10.85
C ASN A 85 6.45 5.43 10.64
N LEU A 86 7.23 5.79 9.62
CA LEU A 86 7.43 7.19 9.23
C LEU A 86 6.11 7.84 8.86
N PHE A 87 5.28 7.20 8.04
CA PHE A 87 3.96 7.70 7.70
C PHE A 87 3.08 7.94 8.94
N LEU A 88 3.00 6.96 9.85
CA LEU A 88 2.18 7.08 11.06
C LEU A 88 2.69 8.19 12.00
N ASN A 89 4.01 8.33 12.14
CA ASN A 89 4.63 9.35 12.99
C ASN A 89 4.49 10.77 12.41
N GLU A 90 4.56 10.93 11.10
CA GLU A 90 4.37 12.21 10.40
C GLU A 90 2.89 12.64 10.37
N ASN A 91 1.96 11.71 10.62
CA ASN A 91 0.53 11.96 10.60
C ASN A 91 -0.12 11.63 11.97
N PRO A 92 0.24 12.32 13.07
CA PRO A 92 -0.31 12.03 14.39
C PRO A 92 -1.83 12.22 14.46
N GLU A 93 -2.39 13.10 13.63
CA GLU A 93 -3.84 13.38 13.55
C GLU A 93 -4.54 12.59 12.44
N TYR A 94 -3.94 11.50 11.93
CA TYR A 94 -4.59 10.69 10.89
C TYR A 94 -5.89 10.05 11.42
N PRO A 95 -6.96 9.94 10.60
CA PRO A 95 -8.23 9.36 11.04
C PRO A 95 -8.05 7.98 11.66
N GLU A 96 -8.58 7.80 12.87
CA GLU A 96 -8.37 6.61 13.68
C GLU A 96 -8.86 5.32 12.98
N ASN A 97 -9.97 5.40 12.27
CA ASN A 97 -10.51 4.31 11.46
C ASN A 97 -9.60 3.91 10.29
N LEU A 98 -8.75 4.79 9.77
CA LEU A 98 -7.77 4.49 8.74
C LEU A 98 -6.45 4.02 9.34
N LYS A 99 -5.99 4.62 10.45
CA LYS A 99 -4.85 4.11 11.23
C LYS A 99 -5.03 2.65 11.60
N ASN A 100 -6.22 2.29 12.11
CA ASN A 100 -6.54 0.91 12.46
C ASN A 100 -6.51 -0.04 11.26
N LYS A 101 -6.93 0.41 10.06
CA LYS A 101 -6.79 -0.40 8.84
C LYS A 101 -5.33 -0.58 8.44
N ILE A 102 -4.51 0.47 8.54
CA ILE A 102 -3.07 0.39 8.26
C ILE A 102 -2.44 -0.65 9.19
N ILE A 103 -2.62 -0.50 10.51
CA ILE A 103 -2.07 -1.41 11.52
C ILE A 103 -2.54 -2.85 11.27
N GLN A 104 -3.82 -3.04 10.93
CA GLN A 104 -4.36 -4.36 10.61
C GLN A 104 -3.71 -4.98 9.37
N SER A 105 -3.54 -4.22 8.29
CA SER A 105 -2.94 -4.71 7.04
C SER A 105 -1.43 -4.87 7.12
N THR A 106 -0.74 -4.21 8.06
CA THR A 106 0.72 -4.27 8.20
C THR A 106 1.21 -5.22 9.29
N ASP A 107 0.32 -5.84 10.06
CA ASP A 107 0.69 -6.78 11.14
C ASP A 107 1.62 -7.90 10.67
N LEU A 108 1.33 -8.51 9.50
CA LEU A 108 2.20 -9.54 8.92
C LEU A 108 3.57 -9.00 8.49
N VAL A 109 3.63 -7.76 7.99
CA VAL A 109 4.89 -7.10 7.60
C VAL A 109 5.80 -6.97 8.80
N PHE A 110 5.26 -6.46 9.92
CA PHE A 110 6.00 -6.30 11.17
C PHE A 110 6.53 -7.64 11.68
N ARG A 111 5.67 -8.67 11.76
CA ARG A 111 6.06 -10.00 12.24
C ARG A 111 7.11 -10.65 11.33
N ALA A 112 6.94 -10.59 10.02
CA ALA A 112 7.85 -11.20 9.06
C ALA A 112 9.23 -10.53 9.04
N SER A 113 9.29 -9.20 9.21
CA SER A 113 10.57 -8.46 9.25
C SER A 113 11.50 -8.87 10.40
N ILE A 114 10.93 -9.36 11.50
CA ILE A 114 11.70 -9.85 12.65
C ILE A 114 12.27 -11.24 12.36
N ILE A 115 11.49 -12.09 11.68
CA ILE A 115 11.89 -13.47 11.33
C ILE A 115 12.99 -13.45 10.27
N ASN A 116 12.83 -12.62 9.24
CA ASN A 116 13.76 -12.53 8.10
C ASN A 116 15.07 -11.79 8.42
N LYS A 117 15.25 -11.34 9.68
CA LYS A 117 16.47 -10.67 10.15
C LYS A 117 17.61 -11.66 10.49
N LYS A 118 17.35 -12.97 10.40
CA LYS A 118 18.33 -14.05 10.57
C LYS A 118 18.99 -14.40 9.24
#